data_AF-A8SCB3-F1
#
_entry.id   AF-A8SCB3-F1
#
_cell.length_a   1.000
_cell.length_b   1.000
_cell.length_c   1.000
_cell.angle_alpha   90.00
_cell.angle_beta   90.00
_cell.angle_gamma   90.00
#
_symmetry.space_group_name_H-M   'P 1'
#
loop_
_entity.id
_entity.type
_entity.pdbx_description
1 polymer ?
#
loop_
_entity_poly.entity_id
_entity_poly.type
_entity_poly.pdbx_seq_one_letter_code
_entity_poly.pdbx_strand_id
1 'polypeptide(L)'
;MNDKYHVDFSGMSIDELNKFIDKMKDEDQTRASGNLLNNTQLAWLAAAQIARDKGYECAALMVEFSVYNIDYSESVTDSSTPLLDKLNTTTVFNNYKNKVLNSGLKDFSGGSWSFTIQKSDNADLFYALHRVSTSGTGFMIGNSIMYYLITVHDTFDFAYDNNYDDLFTTTVNNWAWLCQQTHVLNPIEINLSTAIG
;
A
#
# COMPACT_ATOMS: atom_id res chain seq x y z
N MET A 1 1.09 -0.44 -15.64
CA MET A 1 1.60 0.96 -15.59
C MET A 1 2.03 1.38 -16.99
N ASN A 2 1.91 2.66 -17.32
CA ASN A 2 2.44 3.20 -18.59
C ASN A 2 3.97 3.26 -18.45
N ASP A 3 4.70 2.40 -19.18
CA ASP A 3 6.16 2.16 -19.10
C ASP A 3 7.06 3.38 -19.34
N LYS A 4 6.51 4.58 -19.57
CA LYS A 4 7.28 5.68 -20.12
C LYS A 4 7.99 6.55 -19.08
N TYR A 5 7.72 6.39 -17.78
CA TYR A 5 8.24 7.31 -16.74
C TYR A 5 8.51 6.67 -15.37
N HIS A 6 8.54 5.34 -15.26
CA HIS A 6 8.86 4.66 -13.99
C HIS A 6 10.38 4.68 -13.75
N VAL A 7 10.81 5.18 -12.60
CA VAL A 7 12.22 5.09 -12.17
C VAL A 7 12.46 3.69 -11.62
N ASP A 8 13.36 2.94 -12.23
CA ASP A 8 13.71 1.58 -11.81
C ASP A 8 14.92 1.57 -10.87
N PHE A 9 14.69 1.16 -9.63
CA PHE A 9 15.70 1.00 -8.59
C PHE A 9 16.02 -0.48 -8.27
N SER A 10 15.37 -1.44 -8.94
CA SER A 10 15.38 -2.87 -8.59
C SER A 10 16.76 -3.55 -8.65
N GLY A 11 17.74 -2.94 -9.32
CA GLY A 11 19.11 -3.42 -9.41
C GLY A 11 20.10 -2.79 -8.43
N MET A 12 19.68 -1.82 -7.62
CA MET A 12 20.57 -1.12 -6.69
C MET A 12 20.56 -1.78 -5.31
N SER A 13 21.74 -1.87 -4.69
CA SER A 13 21.85 -2.29 -3.29
C SER A 13 21.36 -1.20 -2.32
N ILE A 14 21.01 -1.59 -1.09
CA ILE A 14 20.60 -0.66 -0.02
C ILE A 14 21.64 0.46 0.19
N ASP A 15 22.94 0.16 0.12
CA ASP A 15 24.00 1.17 0.24
C ASP A 15 24.01 2.17 -0.93
N GLU A 16 23.73 1.70 -2.14
CA GLU A 16 23.63 2.57 -3.32
C GLU A 16 22.36 3.43 -3.27
N LEU A 17 21.25 2.87 -2.82
CA LEU A 17 19.99 3.60 -2.60
C LEU A 17 20.16 4.69 -1.53
N ASN A 18 20.84 4.37 -0.43
CA ASN A 18 21.12 5.34 0.63
C ASN A 18 22.03 6.49 0.15
N LYS A 19 23.08 6.18 -0.62
CA LYS A 19 23.92 7.21 -1.27
C LYS A 19 23.13 8.06 -2.27
N PHE A 20 22.17 7.47 -2.97
CA PHE A 20 21.28 8.21 -3.87
C PHE A 20 20.39 9.18 -3.09
N ILE A 21 19.83 8.76 -1.95
CA ILE A 21 19.04 9.63 -1.07
C ILE A 21 19.89 10.79 -0.51
N ASP A 22 21.13 10.51 -0.07
CA ASP A 22 22.08 11.55 0.36
C ASP A 22 22.26 12.62 -0.72
N LYS A 23 22.51 12.18 -1.97
CA LYS A 23 22.65 13.08 -3.12
C LYS A 23 21.38 13.91 -3.37
N MET A 24 20.20 13.29 -3.35
CA MET A 24 18.93 13.99 -3.59
C MET A 24 18.70 15.11 -2.56
N LYS A 25 19.01 14.86 -1.28
CA LYS A 25 18.93 15.87 -0.21
C LYS A 25 19.87 17.05 -0.44
N ASP A 26 21.11 16.80 -0.83
CA ASP A 26 22.11 17.86 -1.08
C ASP A 26 21.72 18.71 -2.32
N GLU A 27 21.18 18.07 -3.36
CA GLU A 27 20.74 18.74 -4.59
C GLU A 27 19.41 19.50 -4.41
N ASP A 28 18.52 19.05 -3.51
CA ASP A 28 17.25 19.71 -3.19
C ASP A 28 17.47 21.13 -2.63
N GLN A 29 18.54 21.33 -1.85
CA GLN A 29 18.90 22.65 -1.32
C GLN A 29 19.42 23.63 -2.37
N THR A 30 19.75 23.16 -3.58
CA THR A 30 20.51 23.95 -4.56
C THR A 30 19.81 24.25 -5.89
N ARG A 31 18.63 23.68 -6.23
CA ARG A 31 17.98 23.93 -7.53
C ARG A 31 16.44 23.90 -7.54
N ALA A 32 15.86 24.85 -8.31
CA ALA A 32 14.58 24.66 -8.99
C ALA A 32 14.77 23.61 -10.11
N SER A 33 14.16 22.44 -9.95
CA SER A 33 14.29 21.31 -10.88
C SER A 33 13.32 21.43 -12.07
N GLY A 34 13.81 21.19 -13.28
CA GLY A 34 13.03 21.06 -14.52
C GLY A 34 12.63 19.62 -14.85
N ASN A 35 12.80 18.68 -13.90
CA ASN A 35 12.32 17.30 -14.04
C ASN A 35 10.82 17.22 -13.69
N LEU A 36 10.14 16.21 -14.26
CA LEU A 36 8.73 15.95 -13.96
C LEU A 36 8.51 15.54 -12.49
N LEU A 37 9.51 14.87 -11.89
CA LEU A 37 9.59 14.57 -10.46
C LEU A 37 10.68 15.42 -9.81
N ASN A 38 10.43 15.91 -8.60
CA ASN A 38 11.43 16.62 -7.79
C ASN A 38 12.35 15.64 -7.05
N ASN A 39 13.45 16.16 -6.48
CA ASN A 39 14.46 15.34 -5.80
C ASN A 39 13.88 14.59 -4.60
N THR A 40 12.92 15.20 -3.91
CA THR A 40 12.22 14.55 -2.80
C THR A 40 11.41 13.33 -3.26
N GLN A 41 10.67 13.44 -4.36
CA GLN A 41 9.92 12.32 -4.93
C GLN A 41 10.86 11.17 -5.32
N LEU A 42 12.00 11.47 -5.93
CA LEU A 42 13.02 10.47 -6.25
C LEU A 42 13.59 9.80 -4.99
N ALA A 43 13.82 10.57 -3.93
CA ALA A 43 14.29 10.04 -2.66
C ALA A 43 13.24 9.14 -1.98
N TRP A 44 11.95 9.47 -2.08
CA TRP A 44 10.86 8.62 -1.60
C TRP A 44 10.76 7.31 -2.38
N LEU A 45 10.94 7.33 -3.70
CA LEU A 45 10.98 6.11 -4.52
C LEU A 45 12.18 5.22 -4.17
N ALA A 46 13.34 5.81 -3.89
CA ALA A 46 14.50 5.05 -3.41
C ALA A 46 14.25 4.44 -2.02
N ALA A 47 13.61 5.18 -1.11
CA ALA A 47 13.21 4.67 0.20
C ALA A 47 12.17 3.53 0.11
N ALA A 48 11.22 3.62 -0.83
CA ALA A 48 10.28 2.55 -1.13
C ALA A 48 11.01 1.29 -1.61
N GLN A 49 12.02 1.41 -2.48
CA GLN A 49 12.82 0.26 -2.88
C GLN A 49 13.58 -0.36 -1.70
N ILE A 50 14.14 0.44 -0.78
CA ILE A 50 14.77 -0.08 0.44
C ILE A 50 13.75 -0.88 1.28
N ALA A 51 12.51 -0.41 1.42
CA ALA A 51 11.45 -1.15 2.10
C ALA A 51 11.16 -2.48 1.41
N ARG A 52 11.04 -2.48 0.08
CA ARG A 52 10.85 -3.69 -0.73
C ARG A 52 11.96 -4.71 -0.48
N ASP A 53 13.22 -4.28 -0.50
CA ASP A 53 14.39 -5.14 -0.23
C ASP A 53 14.42 -5.72 1.20
N LYS A 54 13.70 -5.08 2.13
CA LYS A 54 13.50 -5.56 3.51
C LYS A 54 12.26 -6.44 3.70
N GLY A 55 11.52 -6.72 2.62
CA GLY A 55 10.31 -7.55 2.65
C GLY A 55 9.00 -6.78 2.84
N TYR A 56 9.02 -5.45 2.74
CA TYR A 56 7.86 -4.57 2.87
C TYR A 56 7.35 -4.13 1.50
N GLU A 57 7.02 -5.11 0.67
CA GLU A 57 6.61 -4.91 -0.72
C GLU A 57 5.30 -4.13 -0.85
N CYS A 58 4.29 -4.41 -0.02
CA CYS A 58 3.00 -3.73 -0.08
C CYS A 58 3.14 -2.27 0.35
N ALA A 59 3.86 -1.99 1.44
CA ALA A 59 4.10 -0.63 1.91
C ALA A 59 4.91 0.18 0.89
N ALA A 60 5.95 -0.42 0.30
CA ALA A 60 6.72 0.19 -0.78
C ALA A 60 5.83 0.57 -1.96
N LEU A 61 4.92 -0.33 -2.36
CA LEU A 61 3.99 -0.10 -3.45
C LEU A 61 3.07 1.10 -3.17
N MET A 62 2.55 1.24 -1.94
CA MET A 62 1.69 2.37 -1.60
C MET A 62 2.44 3.71 -1.64
N VAL A 63 3.70 3.73 -1.17
CA VAL A 63 4.55 4.93 -1.30
C VAL A 63 4.79 5.28 -2.77
N GLU A 64 5.09 4.30 -3.63
CA GLU A 64 5.28 4.55 -5.06
C GLU A 64 4.03 5.15 -5.71
N PHE A 65 2.86 4.54 -5.51
CA PHE A 65 1.60 5.05 -6.05
C PHE A 65 1.26 6.44 -5.51
N SER A 66 1.55 6.70 -4.23
CA SER A 66 1.38 7.99 -3.57
C SER A 66 2.28 9.08 -4.18
N VAL A 67 3.54 8.77 -4.48
CA VAL A 67 4.46 9.68 -5.18
C VAL A 67 3.92 10.09 -6.55
N TYR A 68 3.33 9.14 -7.27
CA TYR A 68 2.77 9.37 -8.61
C TYR A 68 1.35 9.94 -8.60
N ASN A 69 0.70 10.05 -7.43
CA ASN A 69 -0.70 10.44 -7.28
C ASN A 69 -1.65 9.55 -8.11
N ILE A 70 -1.50 8.23 -7.95
CA ILE A 70 -2.30 7.23 -8.66
C ILE A 70 -2.98 6.35 -7.62
N ASP A 71 -4.30 6.21 -7.73
CA ASP A 71 -5.05 5.26 -6.90
C ASP A 71 -4.62 3.82 -7.19
N TYR A 72 -4.65 2.98 -6.16
CA TYR A 72 -4.28 1.58 -6.25
C TYR A 72 -5.51 0.68 -6.30
N SER A 73 -5.51 -0.31 -7.18
CA SER A 73 -6.57 -1.31 -7.23
C SER A 73 -6.06 -2.69 -7.58
N GLU A 74 -6.67 -3.70 -6.95
CA GLU A 74 -6.49 -5.11 -7.28
C GLU A 74 -7.85 -5.80 -7.43
N SER A 75 -7.95 -6.72 -8.37
CA SER A 75 -9.12 -7.57 -8.59
C SER A 75 -8.72 -9.04 -8.66
N VAL A 76 -9.65 -9.92 -8.28
CA VAL A 76 -9.54 -11.38 -8.44
C VAL A 76 -9.22 -11.84 -9.87
N THR A 77 -9.43 -10.97 -10.86
CA THR A 77 -9.11 -11.21 -12.28
C THR A 77 -7.71 -10.78 -12.69
N ASP A 78 -7.00 -10.06 -11.83
CA ASP A 78 -5.69 -9.50 -12.15
C ASP A 78 -4.62 -10.57 -12.05
N SER A 79 -3.57 -10.44 -12.86
CA SER A 79 -2.46 -11.39 -12.90
C SER A 79 -1.48 -11.23 -11.73
N SER A 80 -1.57 -10.13 -10.98
CA SER A 80 -0.73 -9.84 -9.82
C SER A 80 -1.54 -9.05 -8.80
N THR A 81 -1.61 -9.57 -7.58
CA THR A 81 -2.43 -9.00 -6.50
C THR A 81 -1.67 -9.03 -5.16
N PRO A 82 -0.54 -8.33 -5.02
CA PRO A 82 0.34 -8.44 -3.87
C PRO A 82 -0.34 -8.15 -2.51
N LEU A 83 -1.25 -7.18 -2.44
CA LEU A 83 -1.99 -6.87 -1.21
C LEU A 83 -3.04 -7.95 -0.91
N LEU A 84 -3.84 -8.40 -1.89
CA LEU A 84 -4.81 -9.48 -1.69
C LEU A 84 -4.12 -10.81 -1.35
N ASP A 85 -3.02 -11.14 -2.02
CA ASP A 85 -2.24 -12.34 -1.76
C ASP A 85 -1.76 -12.36 -0.32
N LYS A 86 -1.21 -11.23 0.15
CA LYS A 86 -0.76 -11.09 1.54
C LYS A 86 -1.95 -11.07 2.51
N LEU A 87 -3.04 -10.37 2.20
CA LEU A 87 -4.25 -10.33 3.03
C LEU A 87 -4.83 -11.74 3.23
N ASN A 88 -4.83 -12.57 2.19
CA ASN A 88 -5.30 -13.95 2.22
C ASN A 88 -4.51 -14.84 3.19
N THR A 89 -3.27 -14.47 3.53
CA THR A 89 -2.47 -15.17 4.53
C THR A 89 -2.83 -14.80 5.98
N THR A 90 -3.53 -13.68 6.19
CA THR A 90 -3.81 -13.18 7.54
C THR A 90 -4.99 -13.88 8.20
N THR A 91 -4.86 -14.14 9.51
CA THR A 91 -5.96 -14.74 10.30
C THR A 91 -7.18 -13.82 10.35
N VAL A 92 -6.96 -12.50 10.45
CA VAL A 92 -8.05 -11.53 10.55
C VAL A 92 -8.91 -11.48 9.28
N PHE A 93 -8.29 -11.48 8.09
CA PHE A 93 -9.05 -11.50 6.84
C PHE A 93 -9.75 -12.85 6.61
N ASN A 94 -9.12 -13.96 6.98
CA ASN A 94 -9.76 -15.28 6.91
C ASN A 94 -10.97 -15.40 7.85
N ASN A 95 -10.87 -14.86 9.06
CA ASN A 95 -12.02 -14.77 9.98
C ASN A 95 -13.14 -13.89 9.41
N TYR A 96 -12.78 -12.78 8.77
CA TYR A 96 -13.75 -11.94 8.07
C TYR A 96 -14.45 -12.67 6.92
N LYS A 97 -13.71 -13.37 6.05
CA LYS A 97 -14.29 -14.20 4.98
C LYS A 97 -15.26 -15.25 5.53
N ASN A 98 -14.89 -15.93 6.61
CA ASN A 98 -15.76 -16.90 7.28
C ASN A 98 -17.03 -16.24 7.83
N LYS A 99 -16.93 -15.04 8.41
CA LYS A 99 -18.10 -14.28 8.87
C LYS A 99 -19.05 -13.95 7.70
N VAL A 100 -18.51 -13.54 6.54
CA VAL A 100 -19.29 -13.25 5.34
C VAL A 100 -20.02 -14.50 4.84
N LEU A 101 -19.32 -15.62 4.68
CA LEU A 101 -19.92 -16.88 4.21
C LEU A 101 -21.07 -17.35 5.09
N ASN A 102 -20.92 -17.23 6.41
CA ASN A 102 -21.93 -17.64 7.38
C ASN A 102 -23.06 -16.63 7.58
N SER A 103 -23.01 -15.46 6.95
CA SER A 103 -23.99 -14.39 7.18
C SER A 103 -25.34 -14.64 6.51
N GLY A 104 -25.34 -15.25 5.32
CA GLY A 104 -26.50 -15.34 4.44
C GLY A 104 -27.05 -13.99 3.94
N LEU A 105 -26.34 -12.88 4.19
CA LEU A 105 -26.78 -11.54 3.79
C LEU A 105 -26.49 -11.32 2.31
N LYS A 106 -27.46 -10.80 1.56
CA LYS A 106 -27.21 -10.42 0.16
C LYS A 106 -26.23 -9.26 0.04
N ASP A 107 -26.33 -8.26 0.90
CA ASP A 107 -25.50 -7.06 0.86
C ASP A 107 -25.04 -6.72 2.29
N PHE A 108 -23.79 -6.31 2.43
CA PHE A 108 -23.22 -5.85 3.70
C PHE A 108 -22.18 -4.75 3.48
N SER A 109 -22.10 -3.82 4.42
CA SER A 109 -21.08 -2.77 4.43
C SER A 109 -20.94 -2.15 5.82
N GLY A 110 -19.72 -1.69 6.14
CA GLY A 110 -19.42 -0.86 7.30
C GLY A 110 -19.72 -1.47 8.67
N GLY A 111 -19.40 -0.72 9.73
CA GLY A 111 -19.68 -1.09 11.12
C GLY A 111 -19.03 -2.42 11.52
N SER A 112 -19.84 -3.46 11.75
CA SER A 112 -19.31 -4.78 12.10
C SER A 112 -18.62 -5.50 10.92
N TRP A 113 -18.80 -5.00 9.69
CA TRP A 113 -18.15 -5.48 8.47
C TRP A 113 -16.91 -4.62 8.21
N SER A 114 -15.96 -4.71 9.11
CA SER A 114 -14.63 -4.15 8.97
C SER A 114 -13.65 -5.01 9.76
N PHE A 115 -12.37 -4.84 9.49
CA PHE A 115 -11.31 -5.42 10.29
C PHE A 115 -10.15 -4.44 10.40
N THR A 116 -9.26 -4.69 11.34
CA THR A 116 -8.04 -3.91 11.51
C THR A 116 -6.87 -4.86 11.40
N ILE A 117 -5.89 -4.51 10.58
CA ILE A 117 -4.61 -5.21 10.52
C ILE A 117 -3.76 -4.65 11.65
N GLN A 118 -3.31 -5.51 12.56
CA GLN A 118 -2.29 -5.14 13.53
C GLN A 118 -0.91 -5.46 12.96
N LYS A 119 0.13 -4.76 13.43
CA LYS A 119 1.51 -5.05 13.05
C LYS A 119 1.89 -6.52 13.31
N SER A 120 1.33 -7.13 14.37
CA SER A 120 1.53 -8.54 14.70
C SER A 120 0.84 -9.51 13.73
N ASP A 121 -0.21 -9.08 13.03
CA ASP A 121 -0.88 -9.90 12.01
C ASP A 121 -0.02 -9.95 10.75
N ASN A 122 0.44 -8.78 10.30
CA ASN A 122 1.38 -8.64 9.18
C ASN A 122 1.95 -7.22 9.17
N ALA A 123 3.26 -7.07 9.38
CA ALA A 123 3.88 -5.75 9.46
C ALA A 123 3.85 -4.98 8.12
N ASP A 124 3.97 -5.67 6.98
CA ASP A 124 3.92 -5.02 5.67
C ASP A 124 2.52 -4.47 5.34
N LEU A 125 1.49 -5.28 5.56
CA LEU A 125 0.11 -4.82 5.40
C LEU A 125 -0.27 -3.75 6.42
N PHE A 126 0.27 -3.79 7.64
CA PHE A 126 0.03 -2.75 8.64
C PHE A 126 0.52 -1.37 8.18
N TYR A 127 1.65 -1.33 7.46
CA TYR A 127 2.18 -0.09 6.90
C TYR A 127 1.53 0.33 5.58
N ALA A 128 0.92 -0.62 4.87
CA ALA A 128 0.24 -0.37 3.59
C ALA A 128 -1.24 -0.01 3.75
N LEU A 129 -1.90 -0.55 4.78
CA LEU A 129 -3.34 -0.44 5.03
C LEU A 129 -3.59 0.09 6.44
N HIS A 130 -4.16 1.28 6.56
CA HIS A 130 -4.31 1.98 7.84
C HIS A 130 -5.69 1.76 8.46
N ARG A 131 -6.77 1.98 7.69
CA ARG A 131 -8.15 1.95 8.18
C ARG A 131 -9.12 1.33 7.16
N VAL A 132 -8.98 0.02 7.03
CA VAL A 132 -9.83 -0.79 6.15
C VAL A 132 -11.32 -0.63 6.45
N SER A 133 -12.06 -0.25 5.41
CA SER A 133 -13.51 -0.39 5.30
C SER A 133 -13.83 -1.54 4.36
N THR A 134 -14.87 -2.33 4.64
CA THR A 134 -15.26 -3.41 3.74
C THR A 134 -16.74 -3.38 3.39
N SER A 135 -17.03 -3.90 2.21
CA SER A 135 -18.37 -4.16 1.71
C SER A 135 -18.39 -5.44 0.90
N GLY A 136 -19.58 -5.92 0.59
CA GLY A 136 -19.72 -6.99 -0.38
C GLY A 136 -21.15 -7.33 -0.72
N THR A 137 -21.28 -8.07 -1.82
CA THR A 137 -22.56 -8.45 -2.42
C THR A 137 -22.52 -9.94 -2.78
N GLY A 138 -23.53 -10.67 -2.33
CA GLY A 138 -23.80 -12.05 -2.67
C GLY A 138 -24.47 -12.16 -4.04
N PHE A 139 -23.88 -12.98 -4.92
CA PHE A 139 -24.41 -13.27 -6.25
C PHE A 139 -25.27 -14.53 -6.22
N MET A 140 -26.55 -14.38 -6.57
CA MET A 140 -27.56 -15.42 -6.43
C MET A 140 -27.63 -16.33 -7.66
N ILE A 141 -27.80 -17.63 -7.43
CA ILE A 141 -28.34 -18.59 -8.40
C ILE A 141 -29.59 -19.23 -7.79
N GLY A 142 -30.74 -18.93 -8.38
CA GLY A 142 -32.03 -19.26 -7.75
C GLY A 142 -32.16 -18.58 -6.39
N ASN A 143 -32.39 -19.37 -5.34
CA ASN A 143 -32.54 -18.89 -3.96
C ASN A 143 -31.25 -19.01 -3.12
N SER A 144 -30.14 -19.41 -3.73
CA SER A 144 -28.87 -19.63 -3.03
C SER A 144 -27.82 -18.61 -3.47
N ILE A 145 -27.03 -18.11 -2.52
CA ILE A 145 -25.82 -17.33 -2.82
C ILE A 145 -24.77 -18.30 -3.35
N MET A 146 -24.24 -18.04 -4.56
CA MET A 146 -23.19 -18.85 -5.17
C MET A 146 -21.79 -18.40 -4.75
N TYR A 147 -21.58 -17.09 -4.68
CA TYR A 147 -20.36 -16.47 -4.17
C TYR A 147 -20.64 -15.05 -3.70
N TYR A 148 -19.71 -14.49 -2.95
CA TYR A 148 -19.67 -13.09 -2.56
C TYR A 148 -18.53 -12.39 -3.30
N LEU A 149 -18.79 -11.22 -3.85
CA LEU A 149 -17.75 -10.26 -4.17
C LEU A 149 -17.53 -9.36 -2.95
N ILE A 150 -16.33 -9.39 -2.40
CA ILE A 150 -15.89 -8.55 -1.29
C ILE A 150 -15.04 -7.43 -1.86
N THR A 151 -15.29 -6.21 -1.38
CA THR A 151 -14.43 -5.04 -1.59
C THR A 151 -13.80 -4.64 -0.27
N VAL A 152 -12.50 -4.42 -0.28
CA VAL A 152 -11.68 -3.86 0.79
C VAL A 152 -11.23 -2.49 0.31
N HIS A 153 -11.63 -1.45 1.02
CA HIS A 153 -11.30 -0.06 0.74
C HIS A 153 -10.42 0.49 1.85
N ASP A 154 -9.39 1.23 1.48
CA ASP A 154 -8.58 2.02 2.41
C ASP A 154 -8.12 3.32 1.75
N THR A 155 -7.72 4.31 2.54
CA THR A 155 -7.09 5.52 2.04
C THR A 155 -5.69 5.59 2.64
N PHE A 156 -4.67 5.43 1.80
CA PHE A 156 -3.29 5.57 2.24
C PHE A 156 -2.93 7.05 2.30
N ASP A 157 -2.73 7.55 3.50
CA ASP A 157 -2.25 8.91 3.76
C ASP A 157 -1.04 8.85 4.69
N PHE A 158 0.15 8.95 4.08
CA PHE A 158 1.42 8.89 4.80
C PHE A 158 1.55 10.00 5.86
N ALA A 159 0.97 11.19 5.63
CA ALA A 159 1.06 12.30 6.57
C ALA A 159 0.16 12.10 7.80
N TYR A 160 -0.91 11.33 7.65
CA TYR A 160 -1.84 11.01 8.72
C TYR A 160 -1.32 9.91 9.65
N ASP A 161 -0.67 8.88 9.10
CA ASP A 161 -0.12 7.76 9.89
C ASP A 161 1.41 7.85 10.00
N ASN A 162 1.92 8.56 11.02
CA ASN A 162 3.36 8.73 11.21
C ASN A 162 4.06 7.56 11.93
N ASN A 163 3.42 6.39 12.06
CA ASN A 163 3.99 5.25 12.81
C ASN A 163 5.07 4.47 12.05
N TYR A 164 5.78 5.11 11.12
CA TYR A 164 6.80 4.48 10.27
C TYR A 164 8.20 4.45 10.89
N ASP A 165 8.35 4.96 12.12
CA ASP A 165 9.64 5.13 12.79
C ASP A 165 10.43 3.82 12.87
N ASP A 166 9.81 2.74 13.28
CA ASP A 166 10.50 1.46 13.51
C ASP A 166 10.88 0.69 12.23
N LEU A 167 10.26 0.99 11.08
CA LEU A 167 10.64 0.39 9.80
C LEU A 167 11.83 1.11 9.17
N PHE A 168 11.79 2.44 9.13
CA PHE A 168 12.69 3.21 8.27
C PHE A 168 13.82 3.93 9.00
N THR A 169 13.71 4.23 10.31
CA THR A 169 14.73 5.05 11.02
C THR A 169 16.12 4.43 11.02
N THR A 170 16.23 3.11 10.89
CA THR A 170 17.51 2.38 10.95
C THR A 170 18.05 1.97 9.59
N THR A 171 17.22 2.00 8.54
CA THR A 171 17.60 1.45 7.22
C THR A 171 17.73 2.54 6.15
N VAL A 172 16.99 3.64 6.27
CA VAL A 172 16.99 4.73 5.29
C VAL A 172 17.80 5.91 5.81
N ASN A 173 18.84 6.29 5.05
CA ASN A 173 19.61 7.49 5.30
C ASN A 173 18.73 8.73 5.22
N ASN A 174 18.98 9.69 6.10
CA ASN A 174 18.21 10.94 6.19
C ASN A 174 16.69 10.73 6.33
N TRP A 175 16.25 9.65 6.98
CA TRP A 175 14.83 9.40 7.23
C TRP A 175 14.11 10.61 7.84
N ALA A 176 14.72 11.25 8.84
CA ALA A 176 14.17 12.46 9.47
C ALA A 176 13.98 13.64 8.49
N TRP A 177 14.82 13.74 7.46
CA TRP A 177 14.64 14.74 6.40
C TRP A 177 13.51 14.32 5.46
N LEU A 178 13.43 13.05 5.04
CA LEU A 178 12.32 12.55 4.21
C LEU A 178 10.97 12.80 4.89
N CYS A 179 10.83 12.53 6.19
CA CYS A 179 9.61 12.80 6.96
C CYS A 179 9.22 14.29 7.00
N GLN A 180 10.16 15.23 6.80
CA GLN A 180 9.83 16.66 6.68
C GLN A 180 9.27 17.01 5.29
N GLN A 181 9.46 16.12 4.32
CA GLN A 181 9.06 16.31 2.94
C GLN A 181 7.88 15.43 2.52
N THR A 182 7.01 15.06 3.46
CA THR A 182 5.81 14.24 3.17
C THR A 182 4.80 14.94 2.28
N HIS A 183 4.90 16.26 2.11
CA HIS A 183 4.04 17.05 1.22
C HIS A 183 4.10 16.65 -0.26
N VAL A 184 5.12 15.88 -0.68
CA VAL A 184 5.20 15.33 -2.05
C VAL A 184 4.49 13.98 -2.21
N LEU A 185 4.02 13.40 -1.10
CA LEU A 185 3.20 12.20 -1.08
C LEU A 185 1.74 12.62 -1.08
N ASN A 186 0.95 11.97 -1.93
CA ASN A 186 -0.47 12.25 -2.09
C ASN A 186 -1.28 11.17 -1.36
N PRO A 187 -2.36 11.53 -0.66
CA PRO A 187 -3.35 10.55 -0.25
C PRO A 187 -3.89 9.82 -1.48
N ILE A 188 -3.93 8.50 -1.45
CA ILE A 188 -4.43 7.67 -2.56
C ILE A 188 -5.49 6.69 -2.05
N GLU A 189 -6.46 6.39 -2.91
CA GLU A 189 -7.46 5.37 -2.59
C GLU A 189 -6.94 3.98 -2.97
N ILE A 190 -7.23 3.00 -2.10
CA ILE A 190 -6.91 1.59 -2.28
C ILE A 190 -8.22 0.82 -2.42
N ASN A 191 -8.39 0.12 -3.53
CA ASN A 191 -9.58 -0.65 -3.84
C ASN A 191 -9.22 -2.10 -4.20
N LEU A 192 -9.40 -3.03 -3.27
CA LEU A 192 -9.12 -4.44 -3.48
C LEU A 192 -10.42 -5.23 -3.59
N SER A 193 -10.54 -6.10 -4.57
CA SER A 193 -11.75 -6.91 -4.78
C SER A 193 -11.43 -8.40 -4.91
N THR A 194 -12.14 -9.23 -4.15
CA THR A 194 -11.94 -10.68 -4.13
C THR A 194 -13.28 -11.42 -4.10
N ALA A 195 -13.31 -12.60 -4.71
CA ALA A 195 -14.49 -13.46 -4.72
C ALA A 195 -14.31 -14.66 -3.78
N ILE A 196 -15.34 -14.97 -3.00
CA ILE A 196 -15.36 -16.15 -2.10
C ILE A 196 -16.67 -16.90 -2.25
N GLY A 197 -16.65 -18.24 -2.23
CA GLY A 197 -17.83 -19.09 -2.36
C GLY A 197 -17.61 -20.44 -1.72
#